data_AF-A0A368TMG5-F1
#
_entry.id   AF-A0A368TMG5-F1
#
_cell.length_a   1.000
_cell.length_b   1.000
_cell.length_c   1.000
_cell.angle_alpha   90.00
_cell.angle_beta   90.00
_cell.angle_gamma   90.00
#
_symmetry.space_group_name_H-M   'P 1'
#
loop_
_entity.id
_entity.type
_entity.pdbx_description
1 polymer ?
#
loop_
_entity_poly.entity_id
_entity_poly.type
_entity_poly.pdbx_seq_one_letter_code
_entity_poly.pdbx_strand_id
1 'polypeptide(L)'
;MILDDLAHEIRGEVKGELRGRVSLGDGTLVNAKSVIKGPALIGKGCTISDSYIGPYTSIGNNCEILNSEVEDSVVMDGAKLINAGNVVDSMIGRGAVIEKNNSLPKGSKFIIGDNS
;
A
#
# COMPACT_ATOMS: atom_id res chain seq x y z
N MET A 1 4.25 -19.43 -3.48
CA MET A 1 3.80 -18.12 -4.00
C MET A 1 4.95 -17.13 -3.84
N ILE A 2 5.05 -16.05 -4.64
CA ILE A 2 6.23 -15.14 -4.68
C ILE A 2 6.60 -14.58 -3.29
N LEU A 3 5.62 -14.42 -2.39
CA LEU A 3 5.85 -13.93 -1.04
C LEU A 3 6.36 -14.97 -0.02
N ASP A 4 6.33 -16.27 -0.36
CA ASP A 4 6.78 -17.33 0.55
C ASP A 4 8.31 -17.32 0.71
N ASP A 5 9.02 -16.98 -0.37
CA ASP A 5 10.49 -16.87 -0.43
C ASP A 5 10.99 -15.42 -0.22
N LEU A 6 10.12 -14.53 0.27
CA LEU A 6 10.45 -13.12 0.43
C LEU A 6 11.53 -12.90 1.50
N ALA A 7 12.67 -12.34 1.09
CA ALA A 7 13.69 -11.87 2.02
C ALA A 7 13.21 -10.62 2.78
N HIS A 8 13.52 -10.54 4.07
CA HIS A 8 13.30 -9.32 4.84
C HIS A 8 14.40 -8.31 4.50
N GLU A 9 14.03 -7.21 3.85
CA GLU A 9 14.97 -6.19 3.36
C GLU A 9 14.33 -4.80 3.40
N ILE A 10 14.96 -3.85 4.11
CA ILE A 10 14.42 -2.50 4.29
C ILE A 10 15.43 -1.49 3.73
N ARG A 11 15.09 -0.86 2.59
CA ARG A 11 15.93 0.17 1.94
C ARG A 11 15.36 1.59 2.06
N GLY A 12 14.12 1.75 2.51
CA GLY A 12 13.48 3.04 2.77
C GLY A 12 13.51 3.46 4.24
N GLU A 13 12.83 4.56 4.56
CA GLU A 13 12.74 5.11 5.91
C GLU A 13 11.46 4.63 6.59
N VAL A 14 11.60 4.05 7.78
CA VAL A 14 10.48 3.52 8.56
C VAL A 14 10.46 4.13 9.95
N LYS A 15 9.38 4.84 10.26
CA LYS A 15 9.07 5.34 11.62
C LYS A 15 7.99 4.53 12.33
N GLY A 16 7.21 3.78 11.57
CA GLY A 16 6.10 2.94 12.05
C GLY A 16 6.56 1.57 12.53
N GLU A 17 5.60 0.67 12.72
CA GLU A 17 5.85 -0.68 13.19
C GLU A 17 5.96 -1.68 12.02
N LEU A 18 7.00 -2.52 12.05
CA LEU A 18 7.14 -3.66 11.14
C LEU A 18 7.06 -4.96 11.93
N ARG A 19 6.25 -5.91 11.43
CA ARG A 19 6.16 -7.27 12.00
C ARG A 19 6.34 -8.31 10.89
N GLY A 20 7.18 -9.31 11.11
CA GLY A 20 7.38 -10.41 10.14
C GLY A 20 8.26 -10.03 8.93
N ARG A 21 8.11 -10.78 7.83
CA ARG A 21 8.94 -10.61 6.62
C ARG A 21 8.43 -9.45 5.77
N VAL A 22 9.21 -8.40 5.65
CA VAL A 22 8.84 -7.20 4.89
C VAL A 22 9.99 -6.85 3.97
N SER A 23 9.68 -6.64 2.69
CA SER A 23 10.62 -6.06 1.74
C SER A 23 10.13 -4.67 1.37
N LEU A 24 10.99 -3.66 1.49
CA LEU A 24 10.66 -2.26 1.31
C LEU A 24 11.73 -1.56 0.47
N GLY A 25 11.32 -1.05 -0.70
CA GLY A 25 12.20 -0.46 -1.69
C GLY A 25 12.76 0.92 -1.32
N ASP A 26 13.82 1.32 -2.02
CA ASP A 26 14.50 2.61 -1.86
C ASP A 26 13.54 3.81 -1.97
N GLY A 27 13.74 4.82 -1.13
CA GLY A 27 12.94 6.05 -1.14
C GLY A 27 11.50 5.90 -0.63
N THR A 28 11.09 4.71 -0.21
CA THR A 28 9.79 4.51 0.44
C THR A 28 9.80 5.06 1.86
N LEU A 29 8.71 5.73 2.24
CA LEU A 29 8.53 6.38 3.54
C LEU A 29 7.34 5.76 4.27
N VAL A 30 7.56 5.29 5.49
CA VAL A 30 6.51 4.75 6.37
C VAL A 30 6.41 5.63 7.61
N ASN A 31 5.24 6.25 7.80
CA ASN A 31 5.03 7.18 8.91
C ASN A 31 4.92 6.45 10.27
N ALA A 32 5.03 7.20 11.37
CA ALA A 32 5.05 6.67 12.73
C ALA A 32 3.75 6.00 13.19
N LYS A 33 2.63 6.25 12.49
CA LYS A 33 1.31 5.70 12.81
C LYS A 33 0.91 4.54 11.89
N SER A 34 1.82 4.08 11.04
CA SER A 34 1.58 2.96 10.13
C SER A 34 2.10 1.66 10.72
N VAL A 35 1.44 0.56 10.35
CA VAL A 35 1.83 -0.79 10.74
C VAL A 35 1.92 -1.64 9.47
N ILE A 36 3.04 -2.33 9.28
CA ILE A 36 3.21 -3.28 8.17
C ILE A 36 3.46 -4.66 8.77
N LYS A 37 2.60 -5.60 8.41
CA LYS A 37 2.65 -6.98 8.86
C LYS A 37 2.88 -7.91 7.67
N GLY A 38 4.00 -8.61 7.71
CA GLY A 38 4.45 -9.50 6.66
C GLY A 38 3.83 -10.90 6.68
N PRO A 39 3.98 -11.68 5.58
CA PRO A 39 4.80 -11.35 4.41
C PRO A 39 4.23 -10.20 3.57
N ALA A 40 5.01 -9.15 3.33
CA ALA A 40 4.56 -7.98 2.57
C ALA A 40 5.69 -7.38 1.73
N LEU A 41 5.40 -7.07 0.48
CA LEU A 41 6.35 -6.46 -0.47
C LEU A 41 5.90 -5.03 -0.79
N ILE A 42 6.80 -4.06 -0.67
CA ILE A 42 6.53 -2.66 -0.98
C ILE A 42 7.64 -2.15 -1.89
N GLY A 43 7.25 -1.63 -3.05
CA GLY A 43 8.15 -1.09 -4.06
C GLY A 43 8.90 0.17 -3.62
N LYS A 44 9.56 0.81 -4.57
CA LYS A 44 10.34 2.03 -4.36
C LYS A 44 9.44 3.27 -4.34
N GLY A 45 9.89 4.33 -3.66
CA GLY A 45 9.25 5.65 -3.70
C GLY A 45 7.80 5.68 -3.22
N CYS A 46 7.37 4.72 -2.39
CA CYS A 46 6.02 4.69 -1.86
C CYS A 46 5.88 5.59 -0.64
N THR A 47 4.67 6.11 -0.41
CA THR A 47 4.32 6.78 0.85
C THR A 47 3.24 6.00 1.55
N ILE A 48 3.52 5.52 2.76
CA ILE A 48 2.59 4.82 3.63
C ILE A 48 2.37 5.69 4.88
N SER A 49 1.16 6.22 5.04
CA SER A 49 0.83 7.13 6.16
C SER A 49 -0.47 6.73 6.83
N ASP A 50 -0.44 6.62 8.16
CA ASP A 50 -1.61 6.32 8.99
C ASP A 50 -2.37 5.08 8.49
N SER A 51 -1.62 4.08 8.00
CA SER A 51 -2.16 2.96 7.25
C SER A 51 -1.70 1.62 7.81
N TYR A 52 -2.52 0.60 7.60
CA TYR A 52 -2.19 -0.78 7.91
C TYR A 52 -1.98 -1.57 6.62
N ILE A 53 -0.81 -2.18 6.48
CA ILE A 53 -0.51 -3.12 5.39
C ILE A 53 -0.42 -4.52 6.00
N GLY A 54 -1.36 -5.37 5.65
CA GLY A 54 -1.51 -6.72 6.14
C GLY A 54 -0.70 -7.75 5.35
N PRO A 55 -0.67 -9.00 5.85
CA PRO A 55 0.00 -10.11 5.20
C PRO A 55 -0.45 -10.33 3.75
N TYR A 56 0.42 -10.98 2.99
CA TYR A 56 0.23 -11.35 1.59
C TYR A 56 -0.11 -10.17 0.66
N THR A 57 0.26 -8.96 1.07
CA THR A 57 0.06 -7.75 0.27
C THR A 57 1.32 -7.38 -0.50
N SER A 58 1.17 -7.09 -1.79
CA SER A 58 2.24 -6.53 -2.61
C SER A 58 1.86 -5.16 -3.14
N ILE A 59 2.71 -4.15 -2.91
CA ILE A 59 2.56 -2.78 -3.37
C ILE A 59 3.67 -2.47 -4.36
N GLY A 60 3.30 -2.00 -5.55
CA GLY A 60 4.21 -1.58 -6.61
C GLY A 60 4.97 -0.30 -6.27
N ASN A 61 5.69 0.24 -7.24
CA ASN A 61 6.48 1.45 -7.08
C ASN A 61 5.62 2.71 -7.12
N ASN A 62 6.06 3.76 -6.43
CA ASN A 62 5.48 5.10 -6.44
C ASN A 62 3.99 5.13 -6.05
N CYS A 63 3.58 4.26 -5.11
CA CYS A 63 2.22 4.22 -4.62
C CYS A 63 2.02 5.16 -3.42
N GLU A 64 0.79 5.63 -3.23
CA GLU A 64 0.38 6.40 -2.06
C GLU A 64 -0.72 5.64 -1.31
N ILE A 65 -0.43 5.19 -0.09
CA ILE A 65 -1.41 4.54 0.80
C ILE A 65 -1.56 5.40 2.04
N LEU A 66 -2.66 6.15 2.09
CA LEU A 66 -2.91 7.18 3.09
C LEU A 66 -4.23 6.89 3.80
N ASN A 67 -4.19 6.81 5.14
CA ASN A 67 -5.36 6.55 5.98
C ASN A 67 -6.22 5.38 5.45
N SER A 68 -5.57 4.25 5.12
CA SER A 68 -6.20 3.09 4.49
C SER A 68 -5.64 1.79 5.03
N GLU A 69 -6.41 0.72 4.92
CA GLU A 69 -6.03 -0.63 5.32
C GLU A 69 -6.02 -1.54 4.09
N VAL A 70 -4.94 -2.32 3.89
CA VAL A 70 -4.77 -3.19 2.72
C VAL A 70 -4.28 -4.56 3.17
N GLU A 71 -5.00 -5.63 2.87
CA GLU A 71 -4.61 -7.02 3.21
C GLU A 71 -4.94 -7.96 2.05
N ASP A 72 -4.21 -9.08 1.88
CA ASP A 72 -4.45 -10.09 0.83
C ASP A 72 -4.64 -9.48 -0.58
N SER A 73 -3.88 -8.44 -0.90
CA SER A 73 -4.14 -7.62 -2.10
C SER A 73 -2.87 -7.30 -2.91
N VAL A 74 -3.07 -7.07 -4.21
CA VAL A 74 -2.02 -6.61 -5.13
C VAL A 74 -2.32 -5.19 -5.56
N VAL A 75 -1.45 -4.24 -5.21
CA VAL A 75 -1.53 -2.84 -5.60
C VAL A 75 -0.43 -2.54 -6.61
N MET A 76 -0.79 -2.21 -7.84
CA MET A 76 0.17 -1.97 -8.92
C MET A 76 0.80 -0.57 -8.87
N ASP A 77 1.89 -0.39 -9.62
CA ASP A 77 2.66 0.86 -9.66
C ASP A 77 1.79 2.12 -9.83
N GLY A 78 2.13 3.18 -9.10
CA GLY A 78 1.50 4.49 -9.21
C GLY A 78 0.08 4.59 -8.67
N ALA A 79 -0.45 3.52 -8.05
CA ALA A 79 -1.78 3.54 -7.48
C ALA A 79 -1.86 4.42 -6.22
N LYS A 80 -3.04 5.00 -5.98
CA LYS A 80 -3.31 5.87 -4.83
C LYS A 80 -4.56 5.40 -4.09
N LEU A 81 -4.41 5.05 -2.82
CA LEU A 81 -5.47 4.71 -1.90
C LEU A 81 -5.51 5.77 -0.79
N ILE A 82 -6.50 6.66 -0.84
CA ILE A 82 -6.59 7.84 0.03
C ILE A 82 -7.93 7.82 0.75
N ASN A 83 -7.92 7.57 2.07
CA ASN A 83 -9.15 7.32 2.84
C ASN A 83 -9.99 6.19 2.22
N ALA A 84 -9.34 5.17 1.64
CA ALA A 84 -10.00 4.11 0.89
C ALA A 84 -10.79 3.13 1.79
N GLY A 85 -10.62 3.23 3.11
CA GLY A 85 -11.17 2.29 4.06
C GLY A 85 -10.38 0.98 4.03
N ASN A 86 -11.07 -0.14 4.10
CA ASN A 86 -10.47 -1.47 4.10
C ASN A 86 -10.53 -2.09 2.69
N VAL A 87 -9.36 -2.45 2.16
CA VAL A 87 -9.17 -3.05 0.84
C VAL A 87 -8.60 -4.46 1.04
N VAL A 88 -9.42 -5.48 0.80
CA VAL A 88 -9.08 -6.89 1.04
C VAL A 88 -9.38 -7.72 -0.20
N ASP A 89 -8.64 -8.80 -0.44
CA ASP A 89 -8.86 -9.75 -1.55
C ASP A 89 -8.97 -9.04 -2.92
N SER A 90 -8.13 -8.03 -3.13
CA SER A 90 -8.30 -7.08 -4.22
C SER A 90 -7.07 -6.96 -5.12
N MET A 91 -7.31 -6.67 -6.39
CA MET A 91 -6.29 -6.26 -7.34
C MET A 91 -6.54 -4.82 -7.78
N ILE A 92 -5.61 -3.93 -7.47
CA ILE A 92 -5.67 -2.51 -7.76
C ILE A 92 -4.71 -2.20 -8.92
N GLY A 93 -5.26 -1.82 -10.07
CA GLY A 93 -4.51 -1.63 -11.30
C GLY A 93 -3.55 -0.44 -11.31
N ARG A 94 -2.66 -0.43 -12.31
CA ARG A 94 -1.60 0.59 -12.45
C ARG A 94 -2.21 1.98 -12.54
N GLY A 95 -1.75 2.91 -11.71
CA GLY A 95 -2.26 4.29 -11.68
C GLY A 95 -3.72 4.44 -11.22
N ALA A 96 -4.33 3.40 -10.65
CA ALA A 96 -5.67 3.49 -10.09
C ALA A 96 -5.73 4.48 -8.93
N VAL A 97 -6.87 5.14 -8.74
CA VAL A 97 -7.11 6.06 -7.62
C VAL A 97 -8.40 5.67 -6.93
N ILE A 98 -8.31 5.30 -5.66
CA ILE A 98 -9.45 5.12 -4.76
C ILE A 98 -9.35 6.19 -3.70
N GLU A 99 -10.26 7.16 -3.76
CA GLU A 99 -10.23 8.31 -2.86
C GLU A 99 -11.63 8.56 -2.28
N LYS A 100 -11.71 8.69 -0.96
CA LYS A 100 -12.91 9.21 -0.31
C LYS A 100 -12.68 10.65 0.14
N ASN A 101 -13.50 11.55 -0.37
CA ASN A 101 -13.52 12.94 0.05
C ASN A 101 -14.55 13.15 1.17
N ASN A 102 -14.17 13.91 2.19
CA ASN A 102 -15.06 14.29 3.30
C ASN A 102 -15.91 15.54 3.00
N SER A 103 -15.78 16.13 1.81
CA SER A 103 -16.60 17.25 1.34
C SER A 103 -17.98 16.78 0.83
N LEU A 104 -18.91 17.72 0.72
CA LEU A 104 -20.26 17.47 0.17
C LEU A 104 -20.27 17.67 -1.36
N PRO A 105 -21.00 16.84 -2.13
CA PRO A 105 -21.67 15.61 -1.69
C PRO A 105 -20.66 14.51 -1.32
N LYS A 106 -20.95 13.76 -0.26
CA LYS A 106 -20.09 12.66 0.18
C LYS A 106 -20.11 11.54 -0.84
N GLY A 107 -18.94 11.02 -1.17
CA GLY A 107 -18.81 9.88 -2.06
C GLY A 107 -17.38 9.39 -2.16
N SER A 108 -17.24 8.16 -2.62
CA SER A 108 -15.95 7.61 -3.03
C SER A 108 -15.76 7.84 -4.52
N LYS A 109 -14.58 8.33 -4.89
CA LYS A 109 -14.12 8.46 -6.26
C LYS A 109 -13.25 7.26 -6.59
N PHE A 110 -13.58 6.62 -7.70
CA PHE A 110 -12.80 5.51 -8.24
C PHE A 110 -12.33 5.88 -9.64
N ILE A 111 -11.03 5.87 -9.83
CA ILE A 111 -10.38 5.80 -11.14
C ILE A 111 -9.81 4.39 -11.21
N ILE A 112 -10.44 3.54 -12.02
CA ILE A 112 -10.00 2.16 -12.19
C ILE A 112 -8.86 2.17 -13.20
N GLY A 113 -7.67 1.81 -12.73
CA GLY A 113 -6.43 1.88 -13.50
C GLY A 113 -6.10 0.57 -14.20
N ASP A 114 -5.31 0.71 -15.27
CA ASP A 114 -4.77 -0.26 -16.22
C ASP A 114 -4.57 0.55 -17.52
N ASN A 115 -3.57 0.29 -18.37
CA ASN A 115 -3.69 -0.69 -19.45
C ASN A 115 -2.36 -0.69 -20.22
N SER A 116 -1.46 -1.65 -19.92
CA SER A 116 -0.33 -2.09 -20.76
C SER A 116 0.43 -3.24 -20.11
#